data_AF-A0AAX4JCX6-F1
#
_entry.id   AF-A0AAX4JCX6-F1
#
_cell.length_a   1.000
_cell.length_b   1.000
_cell.length_c   1.000
_cell.angle_alpha   90.00
_cell.angle_beta   90.00
_cell.angle_gamma   90.00
#
_symmetry.space_group_name_H-M   'P 1'
#
loop_
_entity.id
_entity.type
_entity.pdbx_description
1 polymer ?
#
loop_
_entity_poly.entity_id
_entity_poly.type
_entity_poly.pdbx_seq_one_letter_code
_entity_poly.pdbx_strand_id
1 'polypeptide(L)'
;MNDNFEIFLGQRGGQNLIYEDQIYTLDYNKDGTRRWRCSNRSCRGGIIMNEQNEIVKKVIHSHELVPEKCMFKRTIKKIKEQVATINENFLEIIKNNSQHCQPA
;
A
#
# COMPACT_ATOMS: atom_id res chain seq x y z
N MET A 1 -11.01 -10.94 -14.01
CA MET A 1 -10.25 -9.74 -14.42
C MET A 1 -9.37 -9.36 -13.24
N ASN A 2 -8.04 -9.36 -13.38
CA ASN A 2 -7.16 -8.95 -12.30
C ASN A 2 -6.97 -7.43 -12.39
N ASP A 3 -7.81 -6.70 -11.69
CA ASP A 3 -7.62 -5.27 -11.47
C ASP A 3 -6.28 -5.06 -10.74
N ASN A 4 -5.35 -4.34 -11.38
CA ASN A 4 -4.05 -4.05 -10.78
C ASN A 4 -4.20 -2.87 -9.80
N PHE A 5 -4.39 -3.18 -8.53
CA PHE A 5 -4.40 -2.19 -7.45
C PHE A 5 -3.31 -2.51 -6.43
N GLU A 6 -2.92 -1.48 -5.67
CA GLU A 6 -1.93 -1.63 -4.61
C GLU A 6 -2.49 -1.04 -3.30
N ILE A 7 -2.43 -1.83 -2.23
CA ILE A 7 -2.78 -1.40 -0.88
C ILE A 7 -1.51 -1.03 -0.12
N PHE A 8 -1.55 0.08 0.61
CA PHE A 8 -0.46 0.64 1.39
C PHE A 8 -0.91 0.88 2.83
N LEU A 9 -0.06 0.55 3.79
CA LEU A 9 -0.23 0.95 5.18
C LEU A 9 0.42 2.32 5.39
N GLY A 10 -0.35 3.26 5.94
CA GLY A 10 0.12 4.55 6.41
C GLY A 10 0.83 4.42 7.76
N GLN A 11 1.62 5.44 8.11
CA GLN A 11 2.39 5.45 9.36
C GLN A 11 1.54 5.31 10.63
N ARG A 12 0.29 5.79 10.59
CA ARG A 12 -0.66 5.70 11.72
C ARG A 12 -1.63 4.52 11.60
N GLY A 13 -1.28 3.49 10.84
CA GLY A 13 -2.11 2.30 10.63
C GLY A 13 -3.24 2.44 9.61
N GLY A 14 -3.56 3.66 9.14
CA GLY A 14 -4.58 3.86 8.12
C GLY A 14 -4.18 3.26 6.76
N GLN A 15 -5.12 2.66 6.04
CA GLN A 15 -4.85 2.01 4.75
C GLN A 15 -5.15 2.94 3.58
N ASN A 16 -4.31 2.90 2.55
CA ASN A 16 -4.54 3.56 1.27
C ASN A 16 -4.58 2.53 0.14
N LEU A 17 -5.30 2.85 -0.91
CA LEU A 17 -5.40 2.06 -2.14
C LEU A 17 -5.00 2.98 -3.30
N ILE A 18 -4.17 2.47 -4.21
CA ILE A 18 -3.88 3.11 -5.49
C ILE A 18 -4.48 2.24 -6.59
N TYR A 19 -5.31 2.86 -7.42
CA TYR A 19 -5.97 2.22 -8.55
C TYR A 19 -6.33 3.27 -9.60
N GLU A 20 -6.10 2.97 -10.89
CA GLU A 20 -6.39 3.89 -12.02
C GLU A 20 -5.87 5.33 -11.80
N ASP A 21 -4.64 5.47 -11.32
CA ASP A 21 -3.99 6.75 -10.99
C ASP A 21 -4.79 7.67 -10.05
N GLN A 22 -5.61 7.04 -9.21
CA GLN A 22 -6.31 7.64 -8.10
C GLN A 22 -5.84 7.05 -6.78
N ILE A 23 -5.95 7.85 -5.72
CA ILE A 23 -5.57 7.46 -4.36
C ILE A 23 -6.81 7.48 -3.49
N TYR A 24 -7.05 6.37 -2.80
CA TYR A 24 -8.15 6.19 -1.87
C TYR A 24 -7.63 5.90 -0.47
N THR A 25 -8.44 6.20 0.54
CA THR A 25 -8.22 5.86 1.94
C THR A 25 -9.37 4.98 2.40
N LEU A 26 -9.09 3.96 3.21
CA LEU A 26 -10.11 3.10 3.78
C LEU A 26 -11.04 3.93 4.67
N ASP A 27 -12.34 3.89 4.37
CA ASP A 27 -13.39 4.62 5.09
C ASP A 27 -14.02 3.69 6.15
N TYR A 28 -14.43 2.50 5.74
CA TYR A 28 -14.88 1.45 6.64
C TYR A 28 -14.65 0.05 6.05
N ASN A 29 -14.61 -0.93 6.95
CA ASN A 29 -14.62 -2.35 6.64
C ASN A 29 -15.72 -2.99 7.49
N LYS A 30 -16.81 -3.45 6.86
CA LYS A 30 -17.96 -4.03 7.55
C LYS A 30 -18.56 -5.16 6.73
N ASP A 31 -18.85 -6.28 7.38
CA ASP A 31 -19.51 -7.45 6.78
C ASP A 31 -18.83 -7.85 5.46
N GLY A 32 -17.49 -7.86 5.48
CA GLY A 32 -16.68 -8.20 4.33
C GLY A 32 -16.57 -7.15 3.23
N THR A 33 -17.34 -6.07 3.34
CA THR A 33 -17.34 -4.96 2.39
C THR A 33 -16.41 -3.86 2.86
N ARG A 34 -15.42 -3.53 2.02
CA ARG A 34 -14.51 -2.40 2.24
C ARG A 34 -14.89 -1.25 1.35
N ARG A 35 -15.15 -0.09 1.95
CA ARG A 35 -15.32 1.16 1.22
C ARG A 35 -14.03 1.96 1.27
N TRP A 36 -13.56 2.33 0.10
CA TRP A 36 -12.41 3.20 -0.11
C TRP A 36 -12.92 4.54 -0.65
N ARG A 37 -12.66 5.63 0.07
CA ARG A 37 -13.01 6.98 -0.37
C ARG A 37 -11.80 7.62 -1.02
N CYS A 38 -12.01 8.45 -2.03
CA CYS A 38 -10.94 9.29 -2.57
C CYS A 38 -10.24 10.07 -1.44
N SER A 39 -8.91 10.12 -1.50
CA SER A 39 -8.08 10.86 -0.55
C SER A 39 -8.29 12.38 -0.62
N ASN A 40 -8.80 12.90 -1.73
CA ASN A 40 -9.23 14.30 -1.84
C ASN A 40 -10.57 14.52 -1.13
N ARG A 41 -10.57 15.31 -0.05
CA ARG A 41 -11.76 15.52 0.80
C ARG A 41 -12.94 16.19 0.09
N SER A 42 -12.69 16.98 -0.97
CA SER A 42 -13.76 17.58 -1.77
C SER A 42 -14.36 16.61 -2.80
N CYS A 43 -13.71 15.47 -3.02
CA CYS A 43 -14.15 14.45 -3.96
C CYS A 43 -15.04 13.40 -3.29
N ARG A 44 -16.11 13.01 -3.99
CA ARG A 44 -17.00 11.90 -3.58
C ARG A 44 -16.67 10.57 -4.27
N GLY A 45 -15.65 10.56 -5.13
CA GLY A 45 -15.15 9.37 -5.80
C GLY A 45 -14.72 8.30 -4.79
N GLY A 46 -14.82 7.03 -5.18
CA GLY A 46 -14.61 5.93 -4.26
C GLY A 46 -14.77 4.56 -4.91
N ILE A 47 -14.34 3.55 -4.18
CA ILE A 47 -14.38 2.14 -4.59
C ILE A 47 -15.01 1.33 -3.47
N ILE A 48 -15.81 0.34 -3.83
CA ILE A 48 -16.28 -0.68 -2.92
C ILE A 48 -15.66 -2.00 -3.35
N MET A 49 -15.06 -2.71 -2.39
CA MET A 49 -14.48 -4.03 -2.59
C MET A 49 -15.18 -5.07 -1.70
N ASN A 50 -15.29 -6.30 -2.20
CA ASN A 50 -15.77 -7.43 -1.42
C ASN A 50 -14.63 -8.07 -0.57
N GLU A 51 -14.94 -9.18 0.09
CA GLU A 51 -14.01 -9.96 0.92
C GLU A 51 -12.84 -10.52 0.10
N GLN A 52 -13.12 -10.88 -1.16
CA GLN A 52 -12.17 -11.46 -2.10
C GLN A 52 -11.24 -10.40 -2.73
N ASN A 53 -11.31 -9.14 -2.28
CA ASN A 53 -10.58 -8.00 -2.84
C ASN A 53 -10.96 -7.66 -4.29
N GLU A 54 -12.18 -7.96 -4.73
CA GLU A 54 -12.66 -7.60 -6.05
C GLU A 54 -13.41 -6.26 -5.99
N ILE A 55 -13.20 -5.42 -7.00
CA ILE A 55 -13.89 -4.14 -7.12
C ILE A 55 -15.33 -4.39 -7.59
N VAL A 56 -16.29 -4.24 -6.68
CA VAL A 56 -17.72 -4.43 -6.98
C VAL A 56 -18.42 -3.16 -7.42
N LYS A 57 -17.87 -1.98 -7.05
CA LYS A 57 -18.44 -0.68 -7.45
C LYS A 57 -17.39 0.41 -7.49
N LYS A 58 -17.50 1.29 -8.49
CA LYS A 58 -16.73 2.54 -8.61
C LYS A 58 -17.66 3.75 -8.57
N VAL A 59 -17.24 4.82 -7.91
CA VAL A 59 -17.89 6.13 -7.90
C VAL A 59 -16.95 7.12 -8.58
N ILE A 60 -17.48 7.85 -9.56
CA ILE A 60 -16.71 8.77 -10.41
C ILE A 60 -16.12 9.91 -9.59
N HIS A 61 -14.91 10.33 -9.98
CA HIS A 61 -14.19 11.43 -9.35
C HIS A 61 -14.61 12.77 -9.95
N SER A 62 -14.65 13.82 -9.12
CA SER A 62 -14.91 15.20 -9.54
C SER A 62 -13.61 16.00 -9.75
N HIS A 63 -12.50 15.31 -9.98
CA HIS A 63 -11.19 15.89 -10.24
C HIS A 63 -10.40 14.98 -11.18
N GLU A 64 -9.34 15.53 -11.75
CA GLU A 64 -8.45 14.81 -12.67
C GLU A 64 -7.66 13.69 -11.97
N LEU A 65 -7.05 12.84 -12.79
CA LEU A 65 -6.12 11.82 -12.32
C LEU A 65 -4.95 12.46 -11.57
N VAL A 66 -4.34 11.71 -10.64
CA VAL A 66 -3.20 12.17 -9.86
C VAL A 66 -1.99 11.23 -10.04
N PRO A 67 -1.54 11.00 -11.29
CA PRO A 67 -0.51 9.99 -11.61
C PRO A 67 0.80 10.26 -10.88
N GLU A 68 1.25 11.51 -10.78
CA GLU A 68 2.49 11.87 -10.07
C GLU A 68 2.45 11.47 -8.60
N LYS A 69 1.32 11.72 -7.91
CA LYS A 69 1.15 11.33 -6.50
C LYS A 69 1.11 9.82 -6.33
N CYS A 70 0.50 9.12 -7.28
CA CYS A 70 0.46 7.65 -7.29
C CYS A 70 1.86 7.06 -7.47
N MET A 71 2.59 7.55 -8.47
CA MET A 71 3.97 7.16 -8.74
C MET A 71 4.89 7.43 -7.55
N PHE A 72 4.79 8.61 -6.93
CA PHE A 72 5.56 8.93 -5.73
C PHE A 72 5.32 7.89 -4.61
N LYS A 73 4.05 7.55 -4.32
CA LYS A 73 3.74 6.53 -3.30
C LYS A 73 4.28 5.14 -3.66
N ARG A 74 4.19 4.72 -4.93
CA ARG A 74 4.77 3.47 -5.41
C ARG A 74 6.28 3.45 -5.25
N THR A 75 6.96 4.53 -5.62
CA THR A 75 8.43 4.68 -5.46
C THR A 75 8.84 4.58 -4.00
N ILE A 76 8.14 5.28 -3.10
CA ILE A 76 8.44 5.22 -1.66
C ILE A 76 8.24 3.80 -1.11
N LYS A 77 7.22 3.05 -1.57
CA LYS A 77 7.03 1.65 -1.18
C LYS A 77 8.22 0.79 -1.62
N LYS A 78 8.62 0.89 -2.89
CA LYS A 78 9.78 0.14 -3.41
C LYS A 78 11.06 0.43 -2.63
N ILE A 79 11.31 1.70 -2.29
CA ILE A 79 12.47 2.10 -1.47
C ILE A 79 12.40 1.45 -0.08
N LYS A 80 11.23 1.48 0.57
CA LYS A 80 11.05 0.85 1.89
C LYS A 80 11.28 -0.66 1.85
N GLU A 81 10.78 -1.32 0.83
CA GLU A 81 11.00 -2.78 0.62
C GLU A 81 12.48 -3.08 0.43
N GLN A 82 13.18 -2.33 -0.44
CA GLN A 82 14.62 -2.48 -0.65
C GLN A 82 15.42 -2.27 0.64
N VAL A 83 15.09 -1.24 1.41
CA VAL A 83 15.75 -0.97 2.70
C VAL A 83 15.51 -2.10 3.70
N ALA A 84 14.31 -2.67 3.76
CA ALA A 84 14.00 -3.81 4.62
C ALA A 84 14.87 -5.03 4.25
N THR A 85 14.95 -5.37 2.97
CA THR A 85 15.79 -6.47 2.47
C THR A 85 17.27 -6.25 2.78
N ILE A 86 17.78 -5.03 2.60
CA ILE A 86 19.18 -4.70 2.94
C ILE A 86 19.43 -4.92 4.43
N ASN A 87 18.51 -4.48 5.29
CA ASN A 87 18.65 -4.66 6.74
C ASN A 87 18.65 -6.13 7.14
N GLU A 88 17.76 -6.95 6.56
CA GLU A 88 17.71 -8.40 6.80
C GLU A 88 19.03 -9.07 6.41
N ASN A 89 19.54 -8.79 5.21
CA ASN A 89 20.81 -9.32 4.73
C ASN A 89 21.99 -8.91 5.64
N PHE A 90 22.02 -7.66 6.10
CA PHE A 90 23.06 -7.17 6.99
C PHE A 90 23.05 -7.91 8.34
N LEU A 91 21.87 -8.18 8.90
CA LEU A 91 21.73 -8.94 10.15
C LEU A 91 22.19 -10.40 9.99
N GLU A 92 21.96 -11.02 8.83
CA GLU A 92 22.47 -12.37 8.53
C GLU A 92 23.99 -12.40 8.47
N ILE A 93 24.62 -11.42 7.82
CA ILE A 93 26.09 -11.30 7.75
C ILE A 93 26.69 -11.20 9.17
N ILE A 94 26.10 -10.38 10.05
CA ILE A 94 26.57 -10.24 11.43
C ILE A 94 26.48 -11.59 12.18
N LYS A 95 25.36 -12.32 12.04
CA LYS A 95 25.16 -13.62 12.70
C LYS A 95 26.17 -14.67 12.24
N ASN A 96 26.47 -14.72 10.94
CA ASN A 96 27.42 -15.69 10.40
C ASN A 96 28.86 -15.41 10.86
N ASN A 97 29.23 -14.14 11.01
CA ASN A 97 30.56 -13.75 11.47
C ASN A 97 30.76 -13.91 12.99
N SER A 98 29.69 -13.84 13.80
CA SER A 98 29.79 -14.04 15.25
C SER A 98 29.93 -15.51 15.68
N GLN A 99 29.60 -16.47 14.80
CA GLN A 99 29.75 -17.91 15.05
C GLN A 99 31.19 -18.41 14.86
N HIS A 100 32.10 -17.61 14.30
CA HIS A 100 33.49 -18.01 14.04
C HIS A 100 34.48 -17.67 15.17
N CYS A 101 34.03 -17.10 16.28
CA CYS A 101 34.84 -16.89 17.48
C CYS A 101 34.53 -17.96 18.54
N GLN A 102 35.06 -19.18 18.39
CA GLN A 102 35.17 -20.11 19.53
C GLN A 102 36.54 -19.92 20.19
N PRO A 103 36.61 -19.75 21.53
CA PRO A 103 37.89 -19.67 22.22
C PRO A 103 38.63 -21.02 22.15
N ALA A 104 39.94 -20.92 21.98
CA ALA A 104 40.90 -22.03 22.02
C ALA A 104 41.04 -22.63 23.42
#